data_AF-A0A1V4WJJ4-F1
#
_entry.id   AF-A0A1V4WJJ4-F1
#
_cell.length_a   1.000
_cell.length_b   1.000
_cell.length_c   1.000
_cell.angle_alpha   90.00
_cell.angle_beta   90.00
_cell.angle_gamma   90.00
#
_symmetry.space_group_name_H-M   'P 1'
#
loop_
_entity.id
_entity.type
_entity.pdbx_description
1 polymer ?
#
loop_
_entity_poly.entity_id
_entity_poly.type
_entity_poly.pdbx_seq_one_letter_code
_entity_poly.pdbx_strand_id
1 'polypeptide(L)' 'MDEITNISVEDFQRQPDGSWVAIRTSDVQSKTGKVIRIPPGMSFRKGGKLVGFDIAEALDRVGLR' A
#
# COMPACT_ATOMS: atom_id res chain seq x y z
N MET A 1 -6.15 -9.54 -13.58
CA MET A 1 -5.34 -9.27 -12.38
C MET A 1 -6.18 -8.36 -11.50
N ASP A 2 -6.27 -8.61 -10.20
CA ASP A 2 -7.06 -7.76 -9.31
C ASP A 2 -6.33 -6.43 -9.05
N GLU A 3 -7.07 -5.37 -8.73
CA GLU A 3 -6.56 -4.00 -8.60
C GLU A 3 -6.97 -3.39 -7.25
N ILE A 4 -6.11 -2.55 -6.68
CA ILE A 4 -6.42 -1.79 -5.45
C ILE A 4 -7.38 -0.65 -5.81
N THR A 5 -8.50 -0.57 -5.11
CA THR A 5 -9.51 0.48 -5.27
C THR A 5 -9.47 1.50 -4.14
N ASN A 6 -9.03 1.11 -2.95
CA ASN A 6 -8.93 2.02 -1.81
C ASN A 6 -7.68 1.74 -0.96
N ILE A 7 -6.95 2.80 -0.66
CA ILE A 7 -5.77 2.82 0.20
C ILE A 7 -5.60 4.23 0.78
N SER A 8 -5.39 4.33 2.09
CA SER A 8 -5.22 5.62 2.75
C SER A 8 -3.73 5.98 2.85
N VAL A 9 -3.26 6.90 2.02
CA VAL A 9 -1.82 7.29 1.98
C VAL A 9 -1.33 7.82 3.32
N GLU A 10 -2.19 8.48 4.10
CA GLU A 10 -1.86 9.00 5.43
C GLU A 10 -1.52 7.92 6.47
N ASP A 11 -1.90 6.66 6.23
CA ASP A 11 -1.53 5.54 7.08
C ASP A 11 -0.08 5.06 6.83
N PHE A 12 0.57 5.63 5.82
CA PHE A 12 1.91 5.25 5.38
C PHE A 12 2.84 6.46 5.34
N GLN A 13 4.13 6.18 5.49
CA GLN A 13 5.18 7.16 5.35
C GLN A 13 6.15 6.69 4.26
N ARG A 14 6.37 7.56 3.28
CA ARG A 14 7.42 7.38 2.28
C ARG A 14 8.78 7.63 2.91
N GLN A 15 9.69 6.68 2.71
CA GLN A 15 11.05 6.72 3.20
C GLN A 15 11.99 7.37 2.16
N PRO A 16 13.16 7.89 2.56
CA PRO A 16 14.14 8.47 1.64
C PRO A 16 14.64 7.51 0.55
N ASP A 17 14.61 6.20 0.80
CA ASP A 17 14.98 5.15 -0.18
C ASP A 17 13.86 4.84 -1.19
N GLY A 18 12.74 5.55 -1.12
CA GLY A 18 11.57 5.37 -1.97
C GLY A 18 10.64 4.23 -1.54
N SER A 19 10.94 3.51 -0.46
CA SER A 19 10.01 2.56 0.14
C SER A 19 8.89 3.25 0.91
N TRP A 20 7.83 2.50 1.20
CA TRP A 20 6.72 2.95 2.05
C TRP A 20 6.64 2.09 3.29
N VAL A 21 6.38 2.69 4.44
CA VAL A 21 6.20 1.99 5.73
C VAL A 21 4.84 2.35 6.29
N ALA A 22 4.06 1.36 6.71
CA ALA A 22 2.82 1.61 7.43
C ALA A 22 3.14 2.18 8.82
N ILE A 23 2.66 3.39 9.13
CA ILE A 23 2.84 4.03 10.44
C ILE A 23 1.68 3.76 11.40
N ARG A 24 0.56 3.27 10.87
CA ARG A 24 -0.61 2.78 11.62
C ARG A 24 -1.26 1.61 10.87
N THR A 25 -2.21 0.93 11.51
CA THR A 25 -2.96 -0.15 10.85
C THR A 25 -3.76 0.43 9.69
N SER A 26 -3.63 -0.17 8.51
CA SER A 26 -4.36 0.26 7.31
C SER A 26 -5.07 -0.90 6.65
N ASP A 27 -6.27 -0.66 6.14
CA ASP A 27 -7.04 -1.63 5.38
C ASP A 27 -7.00 -1.24 3.88
N VAL A 28 -6.42 -2.11 3.06
CA VAL A 28 -6.37 -1.95 1.60
C VAL A 28 -7.46 -2.77 0.96
N GLN A 29 -8.30 -2.14 0.14
CA GLN A 29 -9.41 -2.82 -0.54
C GLN A 29 -9.08 -3.03 -2.01
N SER A 30 -9.43 -4.20 -2.53
CA SER A 30 -9.35 -4.52 -3.95
C SER A 30 -10.71 -4.46 -4.63
N LYS A 31 -10.69 -4.43 -5.98
CA LYS A 31 -11.88 -4.41 -6.83
C LYS A 31 -12.76 -5.64 -6.65
N THR A 32 -12.18 -6.79 -6.30
CA THR A 32 -12.95 -8.01 -6.01
C THR A 32 -13.54 -8.04 -4.59
N GLY A 33 -13.35 -6.98 -3.81
CA GLY A 33 -13.82 -6.89 -2.42
C GLY A 33 -12.88 -7.53 -1.41
N LYS A 34 -11.66 -7.90 -1.81
CA LYS A 34 -10.64 -8.43 -0.91
C LYS A 34 -10.12 -7.30 -0.02
N VAL A 35 -10.07 -7.54 1.29
CA VAL A 35 -9.49 -6.59 2.26
C VAL A 35 -8.18 -7.15 2.78
N ILE A 36 -7.12 -6.35 2.68
CA ILE A 36 -5.80 -6.68 3.17
C ILE A 36 -5.50 -5.73 4.32
N ARG A 37 -5.44 -6.27 5.54
CA ARG A 37 -5.06 -5.51 6.71
C ARG A 37 -3.53 -5.50 6.84
N ILE A 38 -2.97 -4.30 6.83
CA ILE A 38 -1.54 -4.06 6.96
C ILE A 38 -1.25 -3.58 8.39
N PRO A 39 -0.42 -4.29 9.16
CA PRO A 39 -0.03 -3.84 10.49
C PRO A 39 1.03 -2.72 10.41
N PRO A 40 1.12 -1.87 11.46
CA PRO A 40 2.19 -0.89 11.58
C PRO A 40 3.57 -1.54 11.50
N GLY A 41 4.54 -0.83 10.90
CA GLY A 41 5.92 -1.27 10.73
C GLY A 41 6.18 -2.15 9.51
N MET A 42 5.13 -2.62 8.81
CA MET A 42 5.32 -3.35 7.55
C MET A 42 5.81 -2.38 6.45
N SER A 43 6.84 -2.82 5.72
CA SER A 43 7.47 -2.03 4.65
C SER A 43 7.22 -2.62 3.27
N PHE A 44 7.12 -1.73 2.27
CA PHE A 44 6.81 -2.05 0.89
C PHE A 44 7.79 -1.36 -0.03
N ARG A 45 8.33 -2.11 -0.98
CA ARG A 45 9.19 -1.60 -2.05
C ARG A 45 8.51 -1.80 -3.39
N LYS A 46 8.75 -0.87 -4.32
CA LYS A 46 8.25 -0.96 -5.69
C LYS A 46 8.73 -2.26 -6.35
N GLY A 47 7.82 -2.94 -7.04
CA GLY A 47 7.97 -4.28 -7.60
C GLY A 47 7.66 -5.41 -6.62
N GLY A 48 7.60 -5.14 -5.31
CA GLY A 48 7.30 -6.11 -4.27
C GLY A 48 5.81 -6.39 -4.14
N LYS A 49 5.41 -7.66 -4.13
CA LYS A 49 3.99 -8.04 -4.06
C LYS A 49 3.59 -8.54 -2.68
N LEU A 50 2.59 -7.91 -2.07
CA LEU A 50 1.83 -8.47 -0.96
C LEU A 50 0.54 -9.08 -1.50
N VAL A 51 0.38 -10.40 -1.36
CA VAL A 51 -0.79 -11.17 -1.83
C VAL A 51 -1.22 -10.86 -3.27
N GLY A 52 -0.25 -10.55 -4.14
CA GLY A 52 -0.46 -10.25 -5.55
C GLY A 52 -0.49 -8.76 -5.91
N PHE A 53 -0.49 -7.85 -4.94
CA PHE A 53 -0.55 -6.41 -5.15
C PHE A 53 0.77 -5.71 -4.82
N ASP A 54 1.14 -4.74 -5.66
CA ASP A 54 2.23 -3.82 -5.37
C ASP A 54 1.69 -2.61 -4.60
N ILE A 55 1.83 -2.66 -3.27
CA ILE A 55 1.33 -1.61 -2.39
C ILE A 55 2.11 -0.30 -2.58
N ALA A 56 3.43 -0.39 -2.81
CA ALA A 56 4.27 0.79 -2.99
C ALA A 56 3.91 1.52 -4.29
N GLU A 57 3.66 0.80 -5.37
CA GLU A 57 3.19 1.39 -6.63
C GLU A 57 1.80 2.04 -6.47
N ALA A 58 0.88 1.40 -5.74
CA ALA A 58 -0.42 1.97 -5.46
C ALA A 58 -0.33 3.28 -4.65
N LEU A 59 0.51 3.31 -3.60
CA LEU A 59 0.76 4.51 -2.80
C LEU A 59 1.41 5.63 -3.61
N ASP A 60 2.39 5.32 -4.46
CA ASP A 60 3.01 6.30 -5.36
C ASP A 60 1.95 6.95 -6.28
N ARG A 61 1.01 6.18 -6.83
CA ARG A 61 -0.04 6.71 -7.71
C ARG A 61 -1.00 7.66 -6.99
N VAL A 62 -1.32 7.39 -5.72
CA VAL A 62 -2.23 8.22 -4.92
C VAL A 62 -1.52 9.44 -4.33
N GLY A 63 -0.28 9.28 -3.84
CA GLY A 63 0.49 10.35 -3.21
C GLY A 63 1.13 11.36 -4.17
N LEU A 64 1.04 11.13 -5.50
CA LEU A 64 1.46 12.08 -6.53
C LEU A 64 0.33 13.01 -7.02
N ARG A 65 -0.88 12.91 -6.45
CA ARG A 65 -1.99 13.84 -6.68
C ARG A 65 -2.03 14.94 -5.65
#